data_AF-A0AAD5FMU4-F1
#
_entry.id   AF-A0AAD5FMU4-F1
#
_cell.length_a   1.000
_cell.length_b   1.000
_cell.length_c   1.000
_cell.angle_alpha   90.00
_cell.angle_beta   90.00
_cell.angle_gamma   90.00
#
_symmetry.space_group_name_H-M   'P 1'
#
loop_
_entity.id
_entity.type
_entity.pdbx_description
1 polymer ?
#
loop_
_entity_poly.entity_id
_entity_poly.type
_entity_poly.pdbx_seq_one_letter_code
_entity_poly.pdbx_strand_id
1 'polypeptide(L)'
;AFASIRSVLWCHWAMVRKKGSLILCGAVLFVAWNALLLLFLWGRPPIGRLGDGGGAEPGAGEEWQAGKGKRGGANGLAGEVIRLAEEVESELETQKKLLKQIQSHRSLWEQSKDFRKKEAEDIKEKKDESKEPQPLPQLPTVAGNEMIEQNKQVPVITNSPPKQDKESDSDKPMDKNKVDLTNPSPQTVIPILVIACDRVTVKRSLDKLIQYRPSVELYPIIVSQDCGHADTARVIGSYGSQVTHISQPDLSNIPVRPDHRKFQGYYKIARHYRWALNQVFHTFGYSTVVIVEDDLEVAADFFEYFRALYPILLSDPTLWCISAWNDNGRDGLVDPGKPDLLYRTDFFPGLGWMLMKEVWAELEPKWPKAFWDDWMRHPEQRKERSCIRPEISRTMTFGRKGVSLGQFFDQYLRYIKLNTEFVPFTKRDLSYLVREHYDKDFDKEVYSAPLVKVEELQPGGSLQGLGPFRVQYSSRDSFKVLARNLGVMDDLKSGVPRAGYRGVVSFVSRGRRIYLAPPEGWTKYDTSWS
;
A
#
# COMPACT_ATOMS: atom_id res chain seq x y z
N ALA A 1 42.53 -30.32 -65.05
CA ALA A 1 41.29 -29.60 -64.68
C ALA A 1 40.12 -30.57 -64.74
N PHE A 2 39.13 -30.45 -63.84
CA PHE A 2 38.00 -31.39 -63.59
C PHE A 2 38.30 -32.67 -62.79
N ALA A 3 38.73 -32.51 -61.53
CA ALA A 3 38.55 -33.57 -60.52
C ALA A 3 38.46 -33.06 -59.06
N SER A 4 38.94 -31.85 -58.76
CA SER A 4 39.02 -31.36 -57.36
C SER A 4 37.84 -30.48 -56.89
N ILE A 5 36.93 -30.05 -57.79
CA ILE A 5 35.80 -29.15 -57.43
C ILE A 5 34.52 -29.92 -57.02
N ARG A 6 34.44 -31.24 -57.28
CA ARG A 6 33.25 -32.05 -56.91
C ARG A 6 33.24 -32.56 -55.47
N SER A 7 34.39 -32.61 -54.78
CA SER A 7 34.47 -33.11 -53.39
C SER A 7 34.05 -32.07 -52.34
N VAL A 8 34.37 -30.80 -52.56
CA VAL A 8 34.10 -29.72 -51.59
C VAL A 8 32.62 -29.29 -51.59
N LEU A 9 31.93 -29.35 -52.74
CA LEU A 9 30.49 -29.05 -52.79
C LEU A 9 29.62 -30.13 -52.10
N TRP A 10 30.09 -31.38 -52.03
CA TRP A 10 29.31 -32.47 -51.42
C TRP A 10 29.34 -32.44 -49.88
N CYS A 11 30.47 -32.02 -49.28
CA CYS A 11 30.57 -31.84 -47.84
C CYS A 11 29.74 -30.64 -47.32
N HIS A 12 29.65 -29.54 -48.09
CA HIS A 12 28.82 -28.41 -47.69
C HIS A 12 27.31 -28.69 -47.78
N TRP A 13 26.87 -29.47 -48.78
CA TRP A 13 25.47 -29.89 -48.90
C TRP A 13 25.02 -30.89 -47.83
N ALA A 14 25.93 -31.78 -47.37
CA ALA A 14 25.62 -32.74 -46.31
C ALA A 14 25.48 -32.09 -44.92
N MET A 15 26.19 -31.00 -44.63
CA MET A 15 26.07 -30.27 -43.35
C MET A 15 24.83 -29.36 -43.27
N VAL A 16 24.36 -28.80 -44.38
CA VAL A 16 23.13 -27.98 -44.41
C VAL A 16 21.87 -28.84 -44.22
N ARG A 17 21.90 -30.10 -44.69
CA ARG A 17 20.77 -31.03 -44.59
C ARG A 17 20.49 -31.51 -43.15
N LYS A 18 21.47 -31.49 -42.24
CA LYS A 18 21.30 -31.87 -40.82
C LYS A 18 20.72 -30.75 -39.94
N LYS A 19 20.99 -29.47 -40.24
CA LYS A 19 20.42 -28.34 -39.49
C LYS A 19 18.96 -28.07 -39.87
N GLY A 20 18.59 -28.25 -41.13
CA GLY A 20 17.19 -28.17 -41.57
C GLY A 20 16.29 -29.23 -40.91
N SER A 21 16.81 -30.44 -40.71
CA SER A 21 16.10 -31.54 -40.05
C SER A 21 15.78 -31.26 -38.57
N LEU A 22 16.70 -30.62 -37.84
CA LEU A 22 16.50 -30.24 -36.43
C LEU A 22 15.49 -29.09 -36.25
N ILE A 23 15.52 -28.10 -37.15
CA ILE A 23 14.56 -27.00 -37.14
C ILE A 23 13.17 -27.50 -37.56
N LEU A 24 13.11 -28.40 -38.55
CA LEU A 24 11.85 -29.03 -38.97
C LEU A 24 11.30 -29.94 -37.87
N CYS A 25 12.15 -30.70 -37.17
CA CYS A 25 11.75 -31.53 -36.04
C CYS A 25 11.26 -30.68 -34.85
N GLY A 26 11.93 -29.56 -34.56
CA GLY A 26 11.46 -28.59 -33.57
C GLY A 26 10.13 -27.93 -33.94
N ALA A 27 9.93 -27.58 -35.20
CA ALA A 27 8.66 -27.04 -35.70
C ALA A 27 7.53 -28.07 -35.65
N VAL A 28 7.81 -29.33 -36.02
CA VAL A 28 6.85 -30.44 -35.94
C VAL A 28 6.48 -30.75 -34.50
N LEU A 29 7.45 -30.77 -33.58
CA LEU A 29 7.18 -30.93 -32.14
C LEU A 29 6.36 -29.77 -31.58
N PHE A 30 6.66 -28.53 -32.00
CA PHE A 30 5.88 -27.36 -31.60
C PHE A 30 4.45 -27.43 -32.11
N VAL A 31 4.24 -27.79 -33.38
CA VAL A 31 2.90 -27.95 -33.96
C VAL A 31 2.16 -29.13 -33.33
N ALA A 32 2.82 -30.27 -33.10
CA ALA A 32 2.24 -31.43 -32.43
C ALA A 32 1.84 -31.11 -30.99
N TRP A 33 2.66 -30.35 -30.25
CA TRP A 33 2.36 -29.88 -28.90
C TRP A 33 1.16 -28.94 -28.87
N ASN A 34 1.09 -27.99 -29.82
CA ASN A 34 -0.05 -27.08 -29.93
C ASN A 34 -1.33 -27.80 -30.41
N ALA A 35 -1.21 -28.83 -31.25
CA ALA A 35 -2.34 -29.67 -31.65
C ALA A 35 -2.86 -30.53 -30.48
N LEU A 36 -1.97 -31.04 -29.63
CA LEU A 36 -2.33 -31.73 -28.38
C LEU A 36 -3.02 -30.79 -27.40
N LEU A 37 -2.54 -29.55 -27.25
CA LEU A 37 -3.20 -28.51 -26.46
C LEU A 37 -4.59 -28.19 -27.02
N LEU A 38 -4.72 -28.04 -28.33
CA LEU A 38 -6.01 -27.79 -28.97
C LEU A 38 -6.98 -28.95 -28.78
N LEU A 39 -6.54 -30.21 -28.94
CA LEU A 39 -7.36 -31.39 -28.71
C LEU A 39 -7.77 -31.54 -27.23
N PHE A 40 -6.88 -31.19 -26.30
CA PHE A 40 -7.17 -31.14 -24.86
C PHE A 40 -8.19 -30.05 -24.51
N LEU A 41 -8.15 -28.91 -25.21
CA LEU A 41 -9.09 -27.81 -25.05
C LEU A 41 -10.44 -28.08 -25.77
N TRP A 42 -10.45 -28.83 -26.87
CA TRP A 42 -11.65 -29.17 -27.64
C TRP A 42 -12.51 -30.26 -26.96
N GLY A 43 -11.94 -31.02 -26.03
CA GLY A 43 -12.67 -31.99 -25.22
C GLY A 43 -13.57 -31.38 -24.13
N ARG A 44 -13.61 -30.04 -23.99
CA ARG A 44 -14.49 -29.35 -23.03
C ARG A 44 -15.87 -29.07 -23.64
N PRO A 45 -16.98 -29.38 -22.93
CA PRO A 45 -18.29 -28.87 -23.33
C PRO A 45 -18.29 -27.32 -23.27
N PRO A 46 -19.15 -26.66 -24.07
CA PRO A 46 -19.17 -25.20 -24.16
C PRO A 46 -19.41 -24.56 -22.78
N ILE A 47 -18.63 -23.53 -22.51
CA ILE A 47 -18.62 -22.76 -21.25
C ILE A 47 -20.03 -22.21 -21.01
N GLY A 48 -20.73 -22.85 -20.09
CA GLY A 48 -21.95 -22.39 -19.46
C GLY A 48 -21.88 -22.72 -17.98
N ARG A 49 -21.94 -21.68 -17.14
CA ARG A 49 -22.31 -21.70 -15.72
C ARG A 49 -21.38 -22.44 -14.71
N LEU A 50 -21.03 -21.69 -13.65
CA LEU A 50 -20.56 -22.08 -12.30
C LEU A 50 -19.14 -22.67 -12.17
N GLY A 51 -18.38 -22.44 -11.09
CA GLY A 51 -18.68 -21.88 -9.77
C GLY A 51 -17.51 -21.06 -9.23
N ASP A 52 -17.78 -20.06 -8.41
CA ASP A 52 -17.77 -20.19 -6.95
C ASP A 52 -16.38 -20.55 -6.41
N GLY A 53 -15.54 -19.53 -6.39
CA GLY A 53 -14.19 -19.54 -5.83
C GLY A 53 -13.95 -18.15 -5.25
N GLY A 54 -14.84 -17.72 -4.35
CA GLY A 54 -14.51 -16.64 -3.43
C GLY A 54 -13.22 -17.02 -2.74
N GLY A 55 -12.25 -16.11 -2.73
CA GLY A 55 -11.03 -16.24 -1.92
C GLY A 55 -11.39 -16.19 -0.45
N ALA A 56 -12.02 -17.25 0.05
CA ALA A 56 -12.15 -17.52 1.46
C ALA A 56 -10.77 -17.99 1.93
N GLU A 57 -10.02 -17.07 2.55
CA GLU A 57 -8.95 -17.49 3.46
C GLU A 57 -9.60 -18.30 4.60
N PRO A 58 -9.11 -19.52 4.90
CA PRO A 58 -9.67 -20.32 5.96
C PRO A 58 -9.22 -19.72 7.29
N GLY A 59 -10.10 -18.93 7.91
CA GLY A 59 -9.76 -18.21 9.12
C GLY A 59 -10.93 -17.46 9.75
N ALA A 60 -12.16 -17.93 9.57
CA ALA A 60 -13.31 -17.43 10.31
C ALA A 60 -14.27 -18.59 10.58
N GLY A 61 -14.26 -19.06 11.83
CA GLY A 61 -15.21 -20.03 12.37
C GLY A 61 -14.74 -21.47 12.26
N GLU A 62 -14.24 -22.03 13.36
CA GLU A 62 -14.68 -23.32 13.90
C GLU A 62 -13.85 -23.67 15.12
N GLU A 63 -14.48 -23.56 16.29
CA GLU A 63 -13.99 -24.21 17.51
C GLU A 63 -15.16 -25.00 18.13
N TRP A 64 -14.89 -26.29 18.40
CA TRP A 64 -15.60 -27.24 19.27
C TRP A 64 -16.90 -27.91 18.78
N GLN A 65 -16.76 -29.07 18.14
CA GLN A 65 -17.47 -30.28 18.57
C GLN A 65 -16.75 -31.57 18.12
N ALA A 66 -16.49 -32.45 19.09
CA ALA A 66 -15.90 -33.76 18.87
C ALA A 66 -16.88 -34.70 18.18
N GLY A 67 -16.48 -35.31 17.06
CA GLY A 67 -17.26 -36.34 16.37
C GLY A 67 -16.45 -37.08 15.32
N LYS A 68 -16.19 -38.38 15.57
CA LYS A 68 -15.53 -39.31 14.65
C LYS A 68 -16.21 -39.35 13.27
N GLY A 69 -15.41 -39.33 12.20
CA GLY A 69 -15.87 -39.72 10.86
C GLY A 69 -14.77 -39.70 9.81
N LYS A 70 -14.22 -40.88 9.48
CA LYS A 70 -13.34 -41.08 8.31
C LYS A 70 -14.07 -40.75 7.01
N ARG A 71 -13.46 -39.94 6.14
CA ARG A 71 -13.49 -40.12 4.68
C ARG A 71 -12.31 -39.37 4.05
N GLY A 72 -11.36 -40.12 3.49
CA GLY A 72 -10.32 -39.58 2.62
C GLY A 72 -10.75 -39.65 1.15
N GLY A 73 -10.16 -38.82 0.30
CA GLY A 73 -10.15 -39.02 -1.14
C GLY A 73 -10.05 -37.74 -1.99
N ALA A 74 -8.91 -37.60 -2.69
CA ALA A 74 -8.80 -37.08 -4.07
C ALA A 74 -8.81 -35.56 -4.40
N ASN A 75 -8.39 -34.64 -3.51
CA ASN A 75 -8.29 -33.20 -3.88
C ASN A 75 -6.86 -32.63 -4.01
N GLY A 76 -5.80 -33.43 -3.90
CA GLY A 76 -4.42 -32.94 -3.99
C GLY A 76 -3.94 -32.69 -5.42
N LEU A 77 -4.13 -33.67 -6.31
CA LEU A 77 -3.52 -33.64 -7.65
C LEU A 77 -4.22 -32.65 -8.60
N ALA A 78 -5.54 -32.55 -8.53
CA ALA A 78 -6.31 -31.64 -9.39
C ALA A 78 -5.99 -30.17 -9.09
N GLY A 79 -5.80 -29.83 -7.80
CA GLY A 79 -5.39 -28.49 -7.38
C GLY A 79 -3.96 -28.14 -7.81
N GLU A 80 -3.02 -29.10 -7.75
CA GLU A 80 -1.66 -28.90 -8.25
C GLU A 80 -1.61 -28.71 -9.78
N VAL A 81 -2.43 -29.46 -10.52
CA VAL A 81 -2.50 -29.34 -11.99
C VAL A 81 -3.12 -28.00 -12.40
N ILE A 82 -4.14 -27.51 -11.69
CA ILE A 82 -4.72 -26.18 -11.93
C ILE A 82 -3.69 -25.09 -11.63
N ARG A 83 -2.95 -25.21 -10.51
CA ARG A 83 -1.91 -24.24 -10.13
C ARG A 83 -0.77 -24.18 -11.15
N LEU A 84 -0.32 -25.33 -11.65
CA LEU A 84 0.69 -25.40 -12.71
C LEU A 84 0.18 -24.80 -14.02
N ALA A 85 -1.10 -24.98 -14.35
CA ALA A 85 -1.70 -24.39 -15.55
C ALA A 85 -1.76 -22.85 -15.45
N GLU A 86 -2.15 -22.31 -14.30
CA GLU A 86 -2.17 -20.87 -14.05
C GLU A 86 -0.76 -20.24 -14.08
N GLU A 87 0.24 -20.94 -13.53
CA GLU A 87 1.64 -20.49 -13.52
C GLU A 87 2.22 -20.43 -14.95
N VAL A 88 1.93 -21.45 -15.77
CA VAL A 88 2.30 -21.51 -17.19
C VAL A 88 1.58 -20.43 -18.01
N GLU A 89 0.30 -20.17 -17.73
CA GLU A 89 -0.47 -19.13 -18.44
C GLU A 89 0.06 -17.72 -18.13
N SER A 90 0.45 -17.48 -16.87
CA SER A 90 1.14 -16.27 -16.41
C SER A 90 2.49 -16.06 -17.12
N GLU A 91 3.30 -17.13 -17.24
CA GLU A 91 4.56 -17.07 -17.98
C GLU A 91 4.33 -16.83 -19.47
N LEU A 92 3.29 -17.44 -20.06
CA LEU A 92 2.94 -17.27 -21.47
C LEU A 92 2.54 -15.83 -21.79
N GLU A 93 1.75 -15.18 -20.94
CA GLU A 93 1.39 -13.76 -21.10
C GLU A 93 2.61 -12.84 -20.89
N THR A 94 3.52 -13.20 -19.98
CA THR A 94 4.79 -12.48 -19.79
C THR A 94 5.67 -12.59 -21.04
N GLN A 95 5.81 -13.79 -21.62
CA GLN A 95 6.53 -14.02 -22.87
C GLN A 95 5.89 -13.29 -24.05
N LYS A 96 4.56 -13.25 -24.13
CA LYS A 96 3.82 -12.51 -25.16
C LYS A 96 4.04 -11.00 -25.03
N LYS A 97 4.10 -10.46 -23.81
CA LYS A 97 4.43 -9.05 -23.56
C LYS A 97 5.89 -8.74 -23.93
N LEU A 98 6.83 -9.61 -23.57
CA LEU A 98 8.24 -9.52 -23.99
C LEU A 98 8.39 -9.56 -25.51
N LEU A 99 7.68 -10.46 -26.20
CA LEU A 99 7.68 -10.54 -27.66
C LEU A 99 7.11 -9.28 -28.30
N LYS A 100 6.03 -8.71 -27.75
CA LYS A 100 5.49 -7.42 -28.19
C LYS A 100 6.49 -6.28 -27.98
N GLN A 101 7.20 -6.26 -26.85
CA GLN A 101 8.27 -5.28 -26.60
C GLN A 101 9.43 -5.45 -27.59
N ILE A 102 9.89 -6.68 -27.84
CA ILE A 102 10.93 -6.99 -28.83
C ILE A 102 10.50 -6.56 -30.23
N GLN A 103 9.25 -6.82 -30.62
CA GLN A 103 8.69 -6.37 -31.90
C GLN A 103 8.65 -4.83 -31.99
N SER A 104 8.23 -4.14 -30.93
CA SER A 104 8.23 -2.68 -30.88
C SER A 104 9.64 -2.07 -30.92
N HIS A 105 10.63 -2.75 -30.34
CA HIS A 105 12.02 -2.31 -30.40
C HIS A 105 12.69 -2.63 -31.73
N ARG A 106 12.19 -3.64 -32.46
CA ARG A 106 12.68 -3.99 -33.80
C ARG A 106 12.37 -2.90 -34.83
N SER A 107 11.19 -2.28 -34.77
CA SER A 107 10.86 -1.13 -35.65
C SER A 107 11.73 0.09 -35.33
N LEU A 108 12.04 0.33 -34.05
CA LEU A 108 12.97 1.39 -33.63
C LEU A 108 14.42 1.08 -34.03
N TRP A 109 14.83 -0.19 -34.00
CA TRP A 109 16.15 -0.62 -34.45
C TRP A 109 16.33 -0.49 -35.96
N GLU A 110 15.31 -0.84 -36.75
CA GLU A 110 15.28 -0.62 -38.20
C GLU A 110 15.38 0.88 -38.53
N GLN A 111 14.60 1.73 -37.83
CA GLN A 111 14.69 3.18 -37.98
C GLN A 111 16.06 3.76 -37.58
N SER A 112 16.67 3.29 -36.50
CA SER A 112 18.03 3.76 -36.11
C SER A 112 19.12 3.26 -37.05
N LYS A 113 18.87 2.16 -37.76
CA LYS A 113 19.80 1.61 -38.76
C LYS A 113 19.73 2.41 -40.06
N ASP A 114 18.54 2.86 -40.45
CA ASP A 114 18.33 3.80 -41.56
C ASP A 114 18.88 5.20 -41.23
N PHE A 115 18.72 5.66 -39.99
CA PHE A 115 19.34 6.91 -39.53
C PHE A 115 20.87 6.83 -39.53
N ARG A 116 21.46 5.75 -38.99
CA ARG A 116 22.91 5.54 -39.04
C ARG A 116 23.46 5.40 -40.46
N LYS A 117 22.67 4.87 -41.38
CA LYS A 117 23.06 4.76 -42.79
C LYS A 117 23.06 6.14 -43.47
N LYS A 118 22.05 6.99 -43.21
CA LYS A 118 22.01 8.39 -43.66
C LYS A 118 23.11 9.25 -43.04
N GLU A 119 23.37 9.07 -41.74
CA GLU A 119 24.43 9.78 -41.03
C GLU A 119 25.83 9.39 -41.53
N ALA A 120 26.03 8.12 -41.90
CA ALA A 120 27.27 7.67 -42.55
C ALA A 120 27.45 8.17 -43.99
N GLU A 121 26.37 8.49 -44.69
CA GLU A 121 26.38 9.13 -46.02
C GLU A 121 26.66 10.64 -45.90
N ASP A 122 26.04 11.34 -44.95
CA ASP A 122 26.30 12.76 -44.63
C ASP A 122 27.72 13.02 -44.11
N ILE A 123 28.29 12.11 -43.31
CA ILE A 123 29.68 12.19 -42.84
C ILE A 123 30.67 11.95 -44.00
N LYS A 124 30.25 11.24 -45.05
CA LYS A 124 31.08 11.02 -46.23
C LYS A 124 31.12 12.26 -47.12
N GLU A 125 30.02 13.00 -47.24
CA GLU A 125 29.98 14.30 -47.93
C GLU A 125 30.74 15.39 -47.16
N LYS A 126 30.66 15.42 -45.82
CA LYS A 126 31.38 16.41 -44.99
C LYS A 126 32.88 16.13 -44.79
N LYS A 127 33.40 14.98 -45.25
CA LYS A 127 34.84 14.66 -45.19
C LYS A 127 35.63 15.12 -46.41
N ASP A 128 34.97 15.60 -47.47
CA ASP A 128 35.62 16.15 -48.66
C ASP A 128 35.86 17.67 -48.58
N GLU A 129 35.36 18.37 -47.55
CA GLU A 129 35.66 19.78 -47.33
C GLU A 129 36.35 20.02 -45.97
N SER A 130 37.59 20.51 -46.05
CA SER A 130 38.40 21.23 -45.05
C SER A 130 39.18 20.43 -43.98
N LYS A 131 40.52 20.43 -44.18
CA LYS A 131 41.60 20.07 -43.25
C LYS A 131 42.03 21.32 -42.44
N GLU A 132 42.43 21.08 -41.19
CA GLU A 132 43.57 21.67 -40.43
C GLU A 132 43.23 22.23 -39.02
N PRO A 133 44.00 21.91 -37.94
CA PRO A 133 43.65 22.27 -36.55
C PRO A 133 44.61 23.28 -35.88
N GLN A 134 44.10 24.10 -34.93
CA GLN A 134 44.92 24.84 -33.93
C GLN A 134 44.26 24.91 -32.52
N PRO A 135 45.05 25.10 -31.42
CA PRO A 135 44.69 24.76 -30.04
C PRO A 135 44.39 25.94 -29.07
N LEU A 136 43.84 25.60 -27.89
CA LEU A 136 43.38 26.43 -26.74
C LEU A 136 44.46 27.21 -25.97
N PRO A 137 44.10 28.35 -25.33
CA PRO A 137 44.81 28.91 -24.17
C PRO A 137 43.99 29.01 -22.85
N GLN A 138 44.74 29.14 -21.75
CA GLN A 138 44.43 28.92 -20.32
C GLN A 138 44.02 30.19 -19.50
N LEU A 139 43.55 29.95 -18.26
CA LEU A 139 43.30 30.92 -17.15
C LEU A 139 44.59 31.57 -16.58
N PRO A 140 44.47 32.71 -15.86
CA PRO A 140 45.45 33.13 -14.84
C PRO A 140 44.92 33.13 -13.39
N THR A 141 45.83 32.71 -12.51
CA THR A 141 45.85 32.67 -11.03
C THR A 141 46.58 33.90 -10.48
N VAL A 142 46.21 34.47 -9.31
CA VAL A 142 47.17 35.17 -8.41
C VAL A 142 46.73 35.07 -6.93
N ALA A 143 47.71 34.80 -6.07
CA ALA A 143 47.77 34.75 -4.59
C ALA A 143 47.38 36.11 -3.93
N GLY A 144 47.02 36.25 -2.65
CA GLY A 144 47.55 35.66 -1.41
C GLY A 144 48.45 36.67 -0.70
N ASN A 145 48.08 37.04 0.55
CA ASN A 145 48.81 37.71 1.66
C ASN A 145 47.76 38.41 2.56
N GLU A 146 47.81 38.52 3.89
CA GLU A 146 48.59 37.98 5.02
C GLU A 146 47.80 38.36 6.30
N MET A 147 48.09 37.69 7.43
CA MET A 147 47.42 37.82 8.73
C MET A 147 47.85 39.06 9.54
N ILE A 148 46.94 39.61 10.37
CA ILE A 148 47.27 40.38 11.59
C ILE A 148 46.29 39.99 12.72
N GLU A 149 46.84 39.55 13.86
CA GLU A 149 46.17 39.34 15.15
C GLU A 149 45.75 40.67 15.81
N GLN A 150 44.63 40.67 16.55
CA GLN A 150 44.56 41.43 17.82
C GLN A 150 43.44 40.94 18.76
N ASN A 151 43.85 40.74 20.02
CA ASN A 151 43.12 40.38 21.24
C ASN A 151 42.10 41.44 21.71
N LYS A 152 40.97 41.02 22.34
CA LYS A 152 40.44 41.62 23.59
C LYS A 152 39.26 40.85 24.22
N GLN A 153 39.16 41.04 25.53
CA GLN A 153 38.55 40.18 26.56
C GLN A 153 37.06 40.43 26.85
N VAL A 154 36.49 39.41 27.50
CA VAL A 154 35.20 39.27 28.21
C VAL A 154 35.14 40.10 29.50
N PRO A 155 33.94 40.40 30.04
CA PRO A 155 33.73 40.30 31.48
C PRO A 155 32.54 39.40 31.89
N VAL A 156 32.79 38.64 32.95
CA VAL A 156 31.87 37.80 33.72
C VAL A 156 31.33 38.62 34.91
N ILE A 157 30.03 38.52 35.23
CA ILE A 157 29.51 38.82 36.57
C ILE A 157 28.48 37.75 36.97
N THR A 158 28.69 37.21 38.16
CA THR A 158 27.92 36.23 38.93
C THR A 158 26.86 36.89 39.82
N ASN A 159 25.74 36.19 40.11
CA ASN A 159 25.26 35.84 41.48
C ASN A 159 23.77 35.42 41.50
N SER A 160 23.48 34.46 42.39
CA SER A 160 22.24 33.67 42.55
C SER A 160 21.27 34.24 43.64
N PRO A 161 20.25 33.51 44.17
CA PRO A 161 18.81 33.80 44.04
C PRO A 161 18.09 34.13 45.38
N PRO A 162 16.74 34.27 45.41
CA PRO A 162 16.00 33.62 46.51
C PRO A 162 14.57 33.09 46.22
N LYS A 163 14.33 31.89 46.79
CA LYS A 163 13.22 31.40 47.66
C LYS A 163 11.77 31.19 47.20
N GLN A 164 11.26 30.07 47.74
CA GLN A 164 9.91 29.49 47.79
C GLN A 164 8.91 30.31 48.62
N ASP A 165 7.61 30.13 48.35
CA ASP A 165 6.53 30.05 49.35
C ASP A 165 5.39 29.10 48.89
N LYS A 166 4.67 28.56 49.87
CA LYS A 166 3.59 27.53 49.81
C LYS A 166 2.19 28.14 50.07
N GLU A 167 1.16 27.29 49.90
CA GLU A 167 -0.26 27.37 50.36
C GLU A 167 -1.26 28.14 49.46
N SER A 168 -2.55 27.81 49.31
CA SER A 168 -3.41 26.65 49.63
C SER A 168 -4.84 26.93 49.08
N ASP A 169 -5.59 25.88 48.74
CA ASP A 169 -7.06 25.72 48.88
C ASP A 169 -8.07 26.44 47.94
N SER A 170 -8.90 25.67 47.22
CA SER A 170 -10.37 25.57 47.38
C SER A 170 -11.12 24.97 46.18
N ASP A 171 -12.00 24.02 46.50
CA ASP A 171 -12.98 23.31 45.66
C ASP A 171 -13.96 24.22 44.92
N LYS A 172 -14.27 23.88 43.64
CA LYS A 172 -15.60 24.05 43.01
C LYS A 172 -15.74 23.18 41.74
N PRO A 173 -16.96 22.68 41.42
CA PRO A 173 -17.18 21.59 40.49
C PRO A 173 -17.09 22.04 39.03
N MET A 174 -16.31 21.33 38.21
CA MET A 174 -16.19 21.57 36.76
C MET A 174 -17.40 21.04 36.01
N ASP A 175 -18.08 21.97 35.35
CA ASP A 175 -19.10 21.78 34.34
C ASP A 175 -18.50 21.06 33.11
N LYS A 176 -18.93 19.82 32.85
CA LYS A 176 -18.50 19.02 31.71
C LYS A 176 -19.33 19.39 30.49
N ASN A 177 -18.98 20.47 29.79
CA ASN A 177 -19.33 20.70 28.37
C ASN A 177 -18.70 21.99 27.80
N LYS A 178 -17.38 22.11 27.89
CA LYS A 178 -16.65 23.12 27.12
C LYS A 178 -15.25 22.61 26.79
N VAL A 179 -15.02 22.27 25.53
CA VAL A 179 -13.67 21.98 25.03
C VAL A 179 -12.93 23.32 25.04
N ASP A 180 -12.07 23.51 26.04
CA ASP A 180 -11.21 24.67 26.12
C ASP A 180 -9.99 24.46 25.22
N LEU A 181 -10.05 25.01 24.00
CA LEU A 181 -8.96 24.99 23.02
C LEU A 181 -7.94 26.12 23.23
N THR A 182 -7.89 26.78 24.39
CA THR A 182 -7.14 28.05 24.54
C THR A 182 -5.87 28.01 25.39
N ASN A 183 -5.40 26.84 25.84
CA ASN A 183 -4.06 26.69 26.41
C ASN A 183 -3.20 25.79 25.50
N PRO A 184 -1.96 26.18 25.13
CA PRO A 184 -1.05 25.27 24.44
C PRO A 184 -0.69 24.15 25.42
N SER A 185 -1.43 23.04 25.33
CA SER A 185 -1.06 21.79 25.96
C SER A 185 0.41 21.50 25.61
N PRO A 186 1.22 20.92 26.51
CA PRO A 186 2.56 20.48 26.13
C PRO A 186 2.43 19.65 24.84
N GLN A 187 3.15 20.05 23.78
CA GLN A 187 2.99 19.45 22.46
C GLN A 187 3.24 17.95 22.57
N THR A 188 2.18 17.13 22.49
CA THR A 188 2.27 15.68 22.65
C THR A 188 3.28 15.10 21.68
N VAL A 189 4.18 14.25 22.15
CA VAL A 189 5.11 13.52 21.27
C VAL A 189 4.34 12.38 20.60
N ILE A 190 4.40 12.31 19.26
CA ILE A 190 3.74 11.28 18.45
C ILE A 190 4.85 10.49 17.74
N PRO A 191 5.34 9.39 18.32
CA PRO A 191 6.37 8.57 17.69
C PRO A 191 5.86 7.95 16.38
N ILE A 192 6.78 7.77 15.42
CA ILE A 192 6.55 6.98 14.22
C ILE A 192 7.23 5.62 14.41
N LEU A 193 6.44 4.55 14.46
CA LEU A 193 6.93 3.18 14.50
C LEU A 193 7.01 2.63 13.08
N VAL A 194 8.22 2.41 12.58
CA VAL A 194 8.46 1.75 11.30
C VAL A 194 8.66 0.26 11.54
N ILE A 195 7.82 -0.57 10.92
CA ILE A 195 7.93 -2.04 10.94
C ILE A 195 8.76 -2.49 9.74
N ALA A 196 9.95 -3.04 9.99
CA ALA A 196 10.90 -3.48 8.97
C ALA A 196 11.34 -4.94 9.18
N CYS A 197 11.88 -5.57 8.14
CA CYS A 197 12.37 -6.95 8.19
C CYS A 197 13.63 -7.10 7.32
N ASP A 198 13.47 -7.47 6.05
CA ASP A 198 14.53 -7.92 5.16
C ASP A 198 14.62 -7.14 3.85
N ARG A 199 13.92 -5.99 3.76
CA ARG A 199 13.90 -5.14 2.57
C ARG A 199 14.77 -3.90 2.74
N VAL A 200 15.89 -3.84 2.02
CA VAL A 200 16.77 -2.64 1.97
C VAL A 200 16.04 -1.41 1.42
N THR A 201 14.92 -1.60 0.73
CA THR A 201 14.05 -0.52 0.26
C THR A 201 13.36 0.25 1.39
N VAL A 202 13.47 -0.18 2.66
CA VAL A 202 13.12 0.64 3.85
C VAL A 202 13.74 2.04 3.77
N LYS A 203 14.89 2.17 3.09
CA LYS A 203 15.51 3.45 2.74
C LYS A 203 14.52 4.45 2.15
N ARG A 204 13.70 4.02 1.18
CA ARG A 204 12.72 4.88 0.50
C ARG A 204 11.66 5.42 1.48
N SER A 205 11.20 4.57 2.39
CA SER A 205 10.25 4.97 3.43
C SER A 205 10.88 5.97 4.40
N LEU A 206 12.07 5.65 4.93
CA LEU A 206 12.79 6.50 5.88
C LEU A 206 13.21 7.85 5.28
N ASP A 207 13.66 7.87 4.03
CA ASP A 207 14.01 9.11 3.33
C ASP A 207 12.81 10.09 3.32
N LYS A 208 11.60 9.61 3.03
CA LYS A 208 10.39 10.45 3.01
C LYS A 208 9.89 10.84 4.38
N LEU A 209 9.91 9.92 5.35
CA LEU A 209 9.57 10.22 6.73
C LEU A 209 10.49 11.31 7.29
N ILE A 210 11.80 11.21 7.06
CA ILE A 210 12.77 12.22 7.52
C ILE A 210 12.63 13.52 6.74
N GLN A 211 12.42 13.45 5.41
CA GLN A 211 12.24 14.64 4.57
C GLN A 211 11.08 15.52 5.03
N TYR A 212 9.95 14.92 5.41
CA TYR A 212 8.74 15.66 5.78
C TYR A 212 8.54 15.81 7.30
N ARG A 213 9.45 15.29 8.12
CA ARG A 213 9.37 15.39 9.59
C ARG A 213 9.60 16.83 10.04
N PRO A 214 8.63 17.49 10.70
CA PRO A 214 8.76 18.88 11.09
C PRO A 214 9.59 19.09 12.37
N SER A 215 9.72 18.09 13.24
CA SER A 215 10.54 18.12 14.46
C SER A 215 10.94 16.71 14.86
N VAL A 216 12.20 16.54 15.27
CA VAL A 216 12.74 15.25 15.75
C VAL A 216 12.17 14.91 17.13
N GLU A 217 11.99 15.93 17.95
CA GLU A 217 11.51 15.86 19.33
C GLU A 217 10.03 15.47 19.39
N LEU A 218 9.21 16.05 18.51
CA LEU A 218 7.77 15.78 18.47
C LEU A 218 7.41 14.50 17.72
N TYR A 219 8.29 14.03 16.82
CA TYR A 219 8.06 12.86 15.99
C TYR A 219 9.30 11.96 15.91
N PRO A 220 9.73 11.39 17.04
CA PRO A 220 10.84 10.44 17.04
C PRO A 220 10.48 9.23 16.17
N ILE A 221 11.41 8.81 15.32
CA ILE A 221 11.22 7.64 14.44
C ILE A 221 11.90 6.44 15.09
N ILE A 222 11.12 5.41 15.38
CA ILE A 222 11.58 4.13 15.93
C ILE A 222 11.45 3.10 14.81
N VAL A 223 12.56 2.50 14.40
CA VAL A 223 12.57 1.41 13.42
C VAL A 223 12.70 0.10 14.16
N SER A 224 11.64 -0.69 14.14
CA SER A 224 11.62 -2.04 14.69
C SER A 224 11.90 -3.04 13.57
N GLN A 225 13.06 -3.69 13.62
CA GLN A 225 13.49 -4.64 12.61
C GLN A 225 13.35 -6.09 13.11
N ASP A 226 12.61 -6.93 12.38
CA ASP A 226 12.59 -8.39 12.53
C ASP A 226 13.60 -9.05 11.55
N CYS A 227 13.60 -10.37 11.46
CA CYS A 227 14.25 -11.19 10.43
C CYS A 227 15.78 -11.25 10.51
N GLY A 228 16.43 -10.36 11.26
CA GLY A 228 17.89 -10.34 11.44
C GLY A 228 18.66 -10.08 10.14
N HIS A 229 18.04 -9.43 9.15
CA HIS A 229 18.65 -9.20 7.84
C HIS A 229 19.74 -8.12 7.93
N ALA A 230 21.00 -8.53 7.79
CA ALA A 230 22.16 -7.68 8.02
C ALA A 230 22.22 -6.46 7.09
N ASP A 231 21.80 -6.59 5.82
CA ASP A 231 21.88 -5.50 4.85
C ASP A 231 20.84 -4.42 5.16
N THR A 232 19.63 -4.83 5.54
CA THR A 232 18.59 -3.91 6.02
C THR A 232 19.04 -3.23 7.31
N ALA A 233 19.67 -3.96 8.23
CA ALA A 233 20.21 -3.39 9.47
C ALA A 233 21.28 -2.33 9.19
N ARG A 234 22.18 -2.56 8.21
CA ARG A 234 23.17 -1.56 7.77
C ARG A 234 22.52 -0.32 7.15
N VAL A 235 21.47 -0.51 6.35
CA VAL A 235 20.71 0.62 5.77
C VAL A 235 20.09 1.46 6.88
N ILE A 236 19.38 0.84 7.83
CA ILE A 236 18.75 1.54 8.96
C ILE A 236 19.81 2.24 9.82
N GLY A 237 20.91 1.55 10.15
CA GLY A 237 22.00 2.10 10.94
C GLY A 237 22.70 3.30 10.30
N SER A 238 22.67 3.42 8.97
CA SER A 238 23.30 4.57 8.27
C SER A 238 22.60 5.91 8.50
N TYR A 239 21.35 5.90 8.99
CA TYR A 239 20.62 7.12 9.39
C TYR A 239 21.07 7.69 10.75
N GLY A 240 21.89 6.96 11.52
CA GLY A 240 22.45 7.43 12.78
C GLY A 240 21.37 7.89 13.77
N SER A 241 21.57 9.06 14.38
CA SER A 241 20.65 9.62 15.38
C SER A 241 19.30 10.10 14.84
N GLN A 242 19.07 10.06 13.52
CA GLN A 242 17.78 10.42 12.95
C GLN A 242 16.66 9.42 13.32
N VAL A 243 17.05 8.19 13.67
CA VAL A 243 16.14 7.08 14.02
C VAL A 243 16.65 6.32 15.25
N THR A 244 15.74 5.68 15.98
CA THR A 244 16.08 4.68 17.00
C THR A 244 15.88 3.29 16.40
N HIS A 245 16.94 2.53 16.22
CA HIS A 245 16.87 1.16 15.69
C HIS A 245 16.77 0.14 16.82
N ILE A 246 15.70 -0.66 16.83
CA ILE A 246 15.49 -1.78 17.76
C ILE A 246 15.29 -3.07 16.97
N SER A 247 15.77 -4.19 17.51
CA SER A 247 15.71 -5.50 16.85
C SER A 247 14.84 -6.48 17.63
N GLN A 248 13.88 -7.11 16.93
CA GLN A 248 13.06 -8.16 17.52
C GLN A 248 13.99 -9.31 17.97
N PRO A 249 13.89 -9.78 19.24
CA PRO A 249 14.89 -10.67 19.81
C PRO A 249 14.67 -12.17 19.50
N ASP A 250 13.44 -12.58 19.25
CA ASP A 250 13.06 -13.97 18.95
C ASP A 250 12.87 -14.19 17.45
N LEU A 251 13.94 -14.60 16.78
CA LEU A 251 13.95 -14.94 15.35
C LEU A 251 13.59 -16.41 15.07
N SER A 252 13.20 -17.17 16.09
CA SER A 252 12.89 -18.60 15.93
C SER A 252 11.69 -18.83 15.01
N ASN A 253 11.61 -20.04 14.45
CA ASN A 253 10.42 -20.47 13.74
C ASN A 253 9.29 -20.75 14.73
N ILE A 254 8.09 -20.29 14.38
CA ILE A 254 6.88 -20.48 15.18
C ILE A 254 6.24 -21.81 14.75
N PRO A 255 5.99 -22.77 15.66
CA PRO A 255 5.24 -23.97 15.32
C PRO A 255 3.84 -23.63 14.84
N VAL A 256 3.50 -24.03 13.62
CA VAL A 256 2.19 -23.80 13.00
C VAL A 256 1.48 -25.12 12.70
N ARG A 257 0.15 -25.06 12.60
CA ARG A 257 -0.67 -26.21 12.18
C ARG A 257 -0.32 -26.62 10.73
N PRO A 258 -0.51 -27.89 10.34
CA PRO A 258 -0.15 -28.38 9.00
C PRO A 258 -0.74 -27.57 7.84
N ASP A 259 -1.98 -27.13 7.98
CA ASP A 259 -2.73 -26.28 7.04
C ASP A 259 -2.21 -24.83 6.98
N HIS A 260 -1.48 -24.38 8.00
CA HIS A 260 -0.90 -23.03 8.09
C HIS A 260 0.58 -22.96 7.71
N ARG A 261 1.19 -24.05 7.22
CA ARG A 261 2.62 -24.06 6.85
C ARG A 261 2.99 -22.97 5.84
N LYS A 262 2.14 -22.71 4.86
CA LYS A 262 2.32 -21.62 3.87
C LYS A 262 2.19 -20.21 4.45
N PHE A 263 1.63 -20.08 5.65
CA PHE A 263 1.33 -18.81 6.32
C PHE A 263 2.32 -18.48 7.45
N GLN A 264 3.47 -19.16 7.51
CA GLN A 264 4.51 -18.93 8.52
C GLN A 264 4.88 -17.45 8.67
N GLY A 265 4.94 -16.71 7.55
CA GLY A 265 5.24 -15.27 7.54
C GLY A 265 4.22 -14.44 8.34
N TYR A 266 2.93 -14.75 8.25
CA TYR A 266 1.88 -14.03 9.00
C TYR A 266 1.98 -14.23 10.50
N TYR A 267 2.46 -15.39 10.96
CA TYR A 267 2.75 -15.61 12.38
C TYR A 267 3.94 -14.77 12.85
N LYS A 268 4.99 -14.65 12.03
CA LYS A 268 6.15 -13.80 12.35
C LYS A 268 5.76 -12.33 12.39
N ILE A 269 4.96 -11.86 11.42
CA ILE A 269 4.41 -10.49 11.41
C ILE A 269 3.63 -10.22 12.69
N ALA A 270 2.68 -11.09 13.08
CA ALA A 270 1.89 -10.87 14.30
C ALA A 270 2.76 -10.85 15.57
N ARG A 271 3.77 -11.73 15.67
CA ARG A 271 4.76 -11.70 16.77
C ARG A 271 5.54 -10.39 16.79
N HIS A 272 5.98 -9.90 15.63
CA HIS A 272 6.77 -8.69 15.50
C HIS A 272 5.97 -7.45 15.88
N TYR A 273 4.75 -7.28 15.35
CA TYR A 273 3.84 -6.19 15.72
C TYR A 273 3.61 -6.13 17.22
N ARG A 274 3.33 -7.27 17.87
CA ARG A 274 3.13 -7.34 19.33
C ARG A 274 4.36 -6.86 20.09
N TRP A 275 5.54 -7.36 19.72
CA TRP A 275 6.78 -6.97 20.39
C TRP A 275 7.09 -5.48 20.18
N ALA A 276 6.95 -4.98 18.95
CA ALA A 276 7.23 -3.59 18.60
C ALA A 276 6.29 -2.61 19.32
N LEU A 277 4.99 -2.88 19.36
CA LEU A 277 4.02 -2.06 20.09
C LEU A 277 4.26 -2.12 21.60
N ASN A 278 4.65 -3.27 22.15
CA ASN A 278 5.08 -3.36 23.55
C ASN A 278 6.32 -2.50 23.84
N GLN A 279 7.29 -2.43 22.93
CA GLN A 279 8.42 -1.51 23.09
C GLN A 279 7.91 -0.06 23.17
N VAL A 280 7.05 0.36 22.25
CA VAL A 280 6.51 1.72 22.22
C VAL A 280 5.76 2.09 23.50
N PHE A 281 4.82 1.26 23.94
CA PHE A 281 3.90 1.61 25.03
C PHE A 281 4.41 1.27 26.43
N HIS A 282 5.22 0.21 26.57
CA HIS A 282 5.74 -0.24 27.86
C HIS A 282 7.18 0.20 28.11
N THR A 283 8.07 0.07 27.11
CA THR A 283 9.49 0.43 27.28
C THR A 283 9.73 1.93 27.10
N PHE A 284 9.28 2.50 25.98
CA PHE A 284 9.43 3.94 25.70
C PHE A 284 8.37 4.79 26.42
N GLY A 285 7.25 4.19 26.83
CA GLY A 285 6.24 4.85 27.64
C GLY A 285 5.38 5.89 26.90
N TYR A 286 5.34 5.87 25.57
CA TYR A 286 4.50 6.79 24.79
C TYR A 286 3.00 6.49 25.00
N SER A 287 2.15 7.50 24.81
CA SER A 287 0.68 7.39 24.92
C SER A 287 -0.03 7.13 23.59
N THR A 288 0.66 7.36 22.48
CA THR A 288 0.15 7.17 21.11
C THR A 288 1.31 6.82 20.18
N VAL A 289 1.01 6.31 18.99
CA VAL A 289 1.99 6.00 17.94
C VAL A 289 1.34 5.98 16.57
N VAL A 290 2.09 6.40 15.55
CA VAL A 290 1.74 6.17 14.15
C VAL A 290 2.59 5.02 13.61
N ILE A 291 1.96 3.96 13.13
CA ILE A 291 2.60 2.77 12.59
C ILE A 291 2.69 2.86 11.07
N VAL A 292 3.88 2.59 10.53
CA VAL A 292 4.20 2.62 9.10
C VAL A 292 4.99 1.35 8.74
N GLU A 293 4.61 0.64 7.69
CA GLU A 293 5.42 -0.50 7.19
C GLU A 293 6.55 -0.01 6.28
N ASP A 294 7.65 -0.78 6.20
CA ASP A 294 8.87 -0.41 5.47
C ASP A 294 8.70 -0.25 3.95
N ASP A 295 7.54 -0.62 3.40
CA ASP A 295 7.19 -0.44 1.99
C ASP A 295 6.20 0.71 1.71
N LEU A 296 5.97 1.57 2.69
CA LEU A 296 5.13 2.76 2.54
C LEU A 296 5.94 4.02 2.27
N GLU A 297 5.48 4.79 1.29
CA GLU A 297 5.89 6.18 1.07
C GLU A 297 4.84 7.13 1.63
N VAL A 298 5.27 8.18 2.34
CA VAL A 298 4.37 9.16 2.98
C VAL A 298 4.24 10.46 2.18
N ALA A 299 3.07 11.10 2.27
CA ALA A 299 2.80 12.41 1.67
C ALA A 299 3.45 13.56 2.46
N ALA A 300 3.57 14.72 1.83
CA ALA A 300 4.18 15.90 2.43
C ALA A 300 3.43 16.43 3.68
N ASP A 301 2.11 16.21 3.74
CA ASP A 301 1.24 16.59 4.85
C ASP A 301 0.98 15.44 5.84
N PHE A 302 1.73 14.33 5.79
CA PHE A 302 1.50 13.17 6.64
C PHE A 302 1.54 13.49 8.14
N PHE A 303 2.55 14.25 8.60
CA PHE A 303 2.67 14.63 10.00
C PHE A 303 1.61 15.65 10.41
N GLU A 304 1.29 16.60 9.52
CA GLU A 304 0.24 17.60 9.70
C GLU A 304 -1.14 16.94 9.88
N TYR A 305 -1.44 15.93 9.06
CA TYR A 305 -2.66 15.12 9.12
C TYR A 305 -2.83 14.44 10.49
N PHE A 306 -1.82 13.70 10.95
CA PHE A 306 -1.90 13.00 12.24
C PHE A 306 -1.92 13.95 13.44
N ARG A 307 -1.17 15.06 13.37
CA ARG A 307 -1.17 16.07 14.43
C ARG A 307 -2.55 16.70 14.63
N ALA A 308 -3.22 17.05 13.54
CA ALA A 308 -4.53 17.68 13.58
C ALA A 308 -5.64 16.73 14.07
N LEU A 309 -5.52 15.44 13.78
CA LEU A 309 -6.53 14.44 14.12
C LEU A 309 -6.32 13.79 15.50
N TYR A 310 -5.11 13.84 16.06
CA TYR A 310 -4.81 13.30 17.39
C TYR A 310 -5.79 13.77 18.49
N PRO A 311 -6.12 15.08 18.63
CA PRO A 311 -7.07 15.53 19.64
C PRO A 311 -8.47 14.91 19.48
N ILE A 312 -8.91 14.69 18.23
CA ILE A 312 -10.22 14.08 17.94
C ILE A 312 -10.21 12.61 18.37
N LEU A 313 -9.18 11.86 17.97
CA LEU A 313 -9.02 10.45 18.38
C LEU A 313 -8.94 10.30 19.91
N LEU A 314 -8.30 11.25 20.60
CA LEU A 314 -8.23 11.26 22.06
C LEU A 314 -9.59 11.53 22.71
N SER A 315 -10.39 12.43 22.14
CA SER A 315 -11.66 12.89 22.72
C SER A 315 -12.88 12.04 22.37
N ASP A 316 -12.90 11.39 21.21
CA ASP A 316 -14.05 10.64 20.70
C ASP A 316 -13.85 9.12 20.90
N PRO A 317 -14.46 8.51 21.94
CA PRO A 317 -14.28 7.08 22.24
C PRO A 317 -14.90 6.14 21.19
N THR A 318 -15.64 6.70 20.24
CA THR A 318 -16.25 5.97 19.13
C THR A 318 -15.25 5.81 17.97
N LEU A 319 -14.10 6.48 18.05
CA LEU A 319 -12.94 6.24 17.22
C LEU A 319 -11.96 5.31 17.94
N TRP A 320 -11.19 4.55 17.15
CA TRP A 320 -10.10 3.73 17.67
C TRP A 320 -8.81 3.82 16.86
N CYS A 321 -8.87 4.44 15.67
CA CYS A 321 -7.68 4.70 14.87
C CYS A 321 -7.87 5.90 13.93
N ILE A 322 -6.76 6.39 13.41
CA ILE A 322 -6.73 7.25 12.22
C ILE A 322 -5.88 6.51 11.19
N SER A 323 -6.33 6.38 9.95
CA SER A 323 -5.54 5.80 8.86
C SER A 323 -5.24 6.87 7.80
N ALA A 324 -4.05 6.79 7.23
CA ALA A 324 -3.62 7.56 6.08
C ALA A 324 -4.11 6.96 4.74
N TRP A 325 -4.82 5.84 4.78
CA TRP A 325 -5.17 5.06 3.59
C TRP A 325 -6.66 5.15 3.24
N ASN A 326 -6.94 5.36 1.95
CA ASN A 326 -8.24 5.12 1.35
C ASN A 326 -8.18 3.84 0.50
N ASP A 327 -8.89 2.78 0.90
CA ASP A 327 -8.94 1.52 0.16
C ASP A 327 -9.42 1.68 -1.30
N ASN A 328 -10.29 2.67 -1.57
CA ASN A 328 -10.76 3.00 -2.92
C ASN A 328 -10.06 4.26 -3.48
N GLY A 329 -8.89 4.62 -2.95
CA GLY A 329 -8.16 5.85 -3.21
C GLY A 329 -7.42 5.96 -4.54
N ARG A 330 -7.84 5.24 -5.58
CA ARG A 330 -7.18 5.26 -6.90
C ARG A 330 -7.63 6.44 -7.77
N ASP A 331 -6.86 6.77 -8.79
CA ASP A 331 -7.25 7.78 -9.77
C ASP A 331 -8.63 7.46 -10.40
N GLY A 332 -9.45 8.50 -10.53
CA GLY A 332 -10.83 8.39 -11.00
C GLY A 332 -11.85 7.95 -9.94
N LEU A 333 -11.40 7.47 -8.76
CA LEU A 333 -12.25 7.14 -7.61
C LEU A 333 -12.18 8.13 -6.44
N VAL A 334 -11.33 9.14 -6.57
CA VAL A 334 -11.17 10.24 -5.59
C VAL A 334 -11.41 11.58 -6.27
N ASP A 335 -11.82 12.58 -5.49
CA ASP A 335 -11.88 13.97 -5.93
C ASP A 335 -10.51 14.66 -5.71
N PRO A 336 -9.75 14.95 -6.79
CA PRO A 336 -8.46 15.63 -6.66
C PRO A 336 -8.59 17.06 -6.12
N GLY A 337 -9.76 17.70 -6.24
CA GLY A 337 -10.02 19.05 -5.73
C GLY A 337 -10.42 19.11 -4.25
N LYS A 338 -10.48 17.95 -3.58
CA LYS A 338 -10.84 17.82 -2.16
C LYS A 338 -9.78 17.06 -1.35
N PRO A 339 -8.50 17.46 -1.39
CA PRO A 339 -7.46 16.79 -0.61
C PRO A 339 -7.71 16.92 0.91
N ASP A 340 -8.44 17.94 1.35
CA ASP A 340 -8.78 18.22 2.75
C ASP A 340 -10.01 17.47 3.28
N LEU A 341 -10.74 16.76 2.42
CA LEU A 341 -11.93 16.01 2.82
C LEU A 341 -11.56 14.70 3.52
N LEU A 342 -12.13 14.49 4.70
CA LEU A 342 -11.93 13.31 5.54
C LEU A 342 -13.27 12.63 5.83
N TYR A 343 -13.21 11.36 6.22
CA TYR A 343 -14.37 10.53 6.46
C TYR A 343 -14.16 9.66 7.69
N ARG A 344 -15.26 9.19 8.28
CA ARG A 344 -15.26 8.01 9.14
C ARG A 344 -15.35 6.74 8.29
N THR A 345 -14.79 5.64 8.78
CA THR A 345 -14.85 4.30 8.16
C THR A 345 -14.92 3.23 9.24
N ASP A 346 -15.80 2.26 9.08
CA ASP A 346 -15.89 1.08 9.93
C ASP A 346 -14.92 -0.02 9.49
N PHE A 347 -14.40 0.07 8.27
CA PHE A 347 -13.31 -0.80 7.82
C PHE A 347 -11.98 -0.29 8.38
N PHE A 348 -11.25 -1.13 9.11
CA PHE A 348 -9.90 -0.82 9.59
C PHE A 348 -8.89 -0.95 8.41
N PRO A 349 -8.33 0.17 7.92
CA PRO A 349 -7.51 0.13 6.70
C PRO A 349 -6.04 -0.22 6.99
N GLY A 350 -5.52 0.17 8.16
CA GLY A 350 -4.08 0.08 8.46
C GLY A 350 -3.26 1.05 7.61
N LEU A 351 -2.17 0.54 7.01
CA LEU A 351 -1.35 1.21 5.96
C LEU A 351 -0.97 2.66 6.26
N GLY A 352 -0.31 2.89 7.41
CA GLY A 352 -0.05 4.22 7.95
C GLY A 352 -1.17 4.63 8.90
N TRP A 353 -1.09 4.25 10.17
CA TRP A 353 -2.23 4.41 11.08
C TRP A 353 -1.81 4.76 12.51
N MET A 354 -2.63 5.55 13.20
CA MET A 354 -2.43 5.99 14.58
C MET A 354 -3.21 5.10 15.56
N LEU A 355 -2.55 4.73 16.66
CA LEU A 355 -3.10 3.92 17.74
C LEU A 355 -2.84 4.58 19.11
N MET A 356 -3.84 4.53 19.99
CA MET A 356 -3.74 4.99 21.37
C MET A 356 -3.33 3.86 22.31
N LYS A 357 -2.60 4.19 23.38
CA LYS A 357 -2.14 3.23 24.39
C LYS A 357 -3.29 2.43 25.03
N GLU A 358 -4.43 3.08 25.24
CA GLU A 358 -5.62 2.49 25.83
C GLU A 358 -6.20 1.38 24.95
N VAL A 359 -6.18 1.59 23.62
CA VAL A 359 -6.59 0.57 22.65
C VAL A 359 -5.57 -0.57 22.63
N TRP A 360 -4.26 -0.28 22.68
CA TRP A 360 -3.26 -1.34 22.79
C TRP A 360 -3.43 -2.20 24.05
N ALA A 361 -3.69 -1.57 25.21
CA ALA A 361 -3.96 -2.28 26.45
C ALA A 361 -5.19 -3.22 26.36
N GLU A 362 -6.16 -2.88 25.51
CA GLU A 362 -7.30 -3.76 25.19
C GLU A 362 -6.90 -4.93 24.28
N LEU A 363 -6.06 -4.68 23.26
CA LEU A 363 -5.73 -5.66 22.23
C LEU A 363 -4.62 -6.64 22.65
N GLU A 364 -3.60 -6.17 23.36
CA GLU A 364 -2.40 -6.93 23.72
C GLU A 364 -2.70 -8.28 24.41
N PRO A 365 -3.59 -8.35 25.44
CA PRO A 365 -3.82 -9.61 26.17
C PRO A 365 -4.45 -10.70 25.30
N LYS A 366 -5.13 -10.31 24.21
CA LYS A 366 -5.84 -11.19 23.28
C LYS A 366 -5.23 -11.18 21.87
N TRP A 367 -4.00 -10.67 21.73
CA TRP A 367 -3.35 -10.51 20.43
C TRP A 367 -3.26 -11.85 19.68
N PRO A 368 -3.62 -11.90 18.40
CA PRO A 368 -3.73 -13.15 17.66
C PRO A 368 -2.35 -13.71 17.31
N LYS A 369 -2.32 -15.00 16.98
CA LYS A 369 -1.07 -15.66 16.56
C LYS A 369 -0.64 -15.29 15.13
N ALA A 370 -1.57 -14.88 14.27
CA ALA A 370 -1.38 -14.52 12.86
C ALA A 370 -2.54 -13.63 12.38
N PHE A 371 -2.45 -13.08 11.16
CA PHE A 371 -3.53 -12.32 10.50
C PHE A 371 -4.10 -11.19 11.37
N TRP A 372 -3.19 -10.39 11.95
CA TRP A 372 -3.51 -9.41 12.98
C TRP A 372 -4.49 -8.34 12.53
N ASP A 373 -4.41 -7.91 11.27
CA ASP A 373 -5.22 -6.85 10.69
C ASP A 373 -6.65 -7.33 10.42
N ASP A 374 -6.81 -8.53 9.86
CA ASP A 374 -8.13 -9.17 9.71
C ASP A 374 -8.77 -9.50 11.06
N TRP A 375 -7.98 -9.94 12.04
CA TRP A 375 -8.45 -10.10 13.42
C TRP A 375 -8.92 -8.78 14.03
N MET A 376 -8.23 -7.66 13.78
CA MET A 376 -8.69 -6.34 14.21
C MET A 376 -10.01 -5.94 13.53
N ARG A 377 -10.23 -6.31 12.27
CA ARG A 377 -11.49 -6.00 11.55
C ARG A 377 -12.71 -6.73 12.14
N HIS A 378 -12.50 -7.81 12.88
CA HIS A 378 -13.56 -8.59 13.50
C HIS A 378 -14.31 -7.77 14.57
N PRO A 379 -15.66 -7.90 14.69
CA PRO A 379 -16.47 -7.08 15.61
C PRO A 379 -16.09 -7.20 17.09
N GLU A 380 -15.54 -8.33 17.53
CA GLU A 380 -15.08 -8.52 18.92
C GLU A 380 -13.92 -7.60 19.32
N GLN A 381 -13.13 -7.16 18.34
CA GLN A 381 -12.02 -6.23 18.50
C GLN A 381 -12.49 -4.81 18.18
N ARG A 382 -13.12 -4.62 17.02
CA ARG A 382 -13.57 -3.31 16.56
C ARG A 382 -14.60 -2.66 17.48
N LYS A 383 -15.51 -3.44 18.08
CA LYS A 383 -16.54 -2.97 19.03
C LYS A 383 -17.31 -1.74 18.54
N GLU A 384 -17.76 -1.78 17.29
CA GLU A 384 -18.52 -0.70 16.65
C GLU A 384 -17.79 0.66 16.57
N ARG A 385 -16.46 0.68 16.80
CA ARG A 385 -15.63 1.87 16.62
C ARG A 385 -15.21 2.02 15.16
N SER A 386 -14.96 3.26 14.77
CA SER A 386 -14.58 3.63 13.42
C SER A 386 -13.17 4.25 13.39
N CYS A 387 -12.56 4.31 12.22
CA CYS A 387 -11.37 5.11 12.00
C CYS A 387 -11.67 6.36 11.18
N ILE A 388 -10.80 7.35 11.25
CA ILE A 388 -10.78 8.45 10.27
C ILE A 388 -9.90 8.04 9.09
N ARG A 389 -10.36 8.32 7.86
CA ARG A 389 -9.61 8.11 6.61
C ARG A 389 -9.75 9.32 5.68
N PRO A 390 -8.79 9.58 4.78
CA PRO A 390 -8.88 10.71 3.86
C PRO A 390 -9.61 10.39 2.55
N GLU A 391 -9.97 11.42 1.78
CA GLU A 391 -10.34 11.27 0.35
C GLU A 391 -9.14 10.79 -0.48
N ILE A 392 -8.00 11.46 -0.34
CA ILE A 392 -6.74 11.13 -1.01
C ILE A 392 -5.75 10.59 0.02
N SER A 393 -5.17 9.42 -0.23
CA SER A 393 -4.28 8.74 0.72
C SER A 393 -3.02 9.57 1.02
N ARG A 394 -2.59 9.52 2.28
CA ARG A 394 -1.33 10.11 2.79
C ARG A 394 -0.18 9.09 2.81
N THR A 395 -0.46 7.87 2.37
CA THR A 395 0.49 6.80 2.13
C THR A 395 0.23 6.14 0.78
N MET A 396 1.29 5.65 0.13
CA MET A 396 1.22 4.68 -0.97
C MET A 396 2.17 3.52 -0.67
N THR A 397 1.86 2.31 -1.13
CA THR A 397 2.79 1.18 -1.03
C THR A 397 3.60 1.02 -2.31
N PHE A 398 4.89 0.68 -2.15
CA PHE A 398 5.77 0.26 -3.25
C PHE A 398 6.22 -1.21 -3.09
N GLY A 399 5.65 -1.94 -2.13
CA GLY A 399 6.04 -3.29 -1.74
C GLY A 399 5.46 -4.41 -2.61
N ARG A 400 5.84 -4.49 -3.89
CA ARG A 400 5.36 -5.57 -4.78
C ARG A 400 5.71 -6.98 -4.26
N LYS A 401 6.91 -7.15 -3.69
CA LYS A 401 7.36 -8.40 -3.07
C LYS A 401 7.22 -8.29 -1.55
N GLY A 402 6.49 -9.23 -0.97
CA GLY A 402 6.23 -9.34 0.46
C GLY A 402 5.64 -10.70 0.81
N VAL A 403 5.18 -10.86 2.05
CA VAL A 403 4.66 -12.14 2.58
C VAL A 403 3.46 -12.66 1.79
N SER A 404 2.65 -11.77 1.20
CA SER A 404 1.45 -12.11 0.41
C SER A 404 1.72 -12.40 -1.08
N LEU A 405 2.98 -12.48 -1.50
CA LEU A 405 3.39 -12.76 -2.89
C LEU A 405 2.84 -11.77 -3.96
N GLY A 406 2.35 -10.59 -3.54
CA GLY A 406 2.02 -9.47 -4.44
C GLY A 406 0.68 -9.56 -5.17
N GLN A 407 -0.16 -10.57 -4.90
CA GLN A 407 -1.45 -10.78 -5.58
C GLN A 407 -2.37 -9.55 -5.49
N PHE A 408 -2.54 -8.98 -4.29
CA PHE A 408 -3.34 -7.78 -4.07
C PHE A 408 -2.63 -6.49 -4.51
N PHE A 409 -1.30 -6.49 -4.54
CA PHE A 409 -0.52 -5.32 -4.93
C PHE A 409 -0.75 -4.97 -6.39
N ASP A 410 -0.64 -5.95 -7.30
CA ASP A 410 -0.75 -5.73 -8.74
C ASP A 410 -2.18 -5.41 -9.20
N GLN A 411 -3.19 -5.87 -8.45
CA GLN A 411 -4.60 -5.65 -8.76
C GLN A 411 -5.15 -4.34 -8.18
N TYR A 412 -4.78 -3.99 -6.94
CA TYR A 412 -5.42 -2.90 -6.20
C TYR A 412 -4.40 -1.88 -5.66
N LEU A 413 -3.46 -2.32 -4.80
CA LEU A 413 -2.73 -1.40 -3.93
C LEU A 413 -1.81 -0.44 -4.70
N ARG A 414 -1.20 -0.87 -5.81
CA ARG A 414 -0.26 -0.04 -6.59
C ARG A 414 -0.92 1.18 -7.26
N TYR A 415 -2.24 1.19 -7.37
CA TYR A 415 -2.99 2.26 -8.05
C TYR A 415 -3.51 3.32 -7.07
N ILE A 416 -3.31 3.14 -5.77
CA ILE A 416 -3.72 4.12 -4.78
C ILE A 416 -2.88 5.37 -4.92
N LYS A 417 -3.56 6.50 -5.05
CA LYS A 417 -2.97 7.82 -5.26
C LYS A 417 -2.41 8.36 -3.95
N LEU A 418 -1.13 8.74 -3.97
CA LEU A 418 -0.54 9.53 -2.90
C LEU A 418 -0.89 11.01 -3.10
N ASN A 419 -1.31 11.66 -2.03
CA ASN A 419 -1.53 13.09 -2.01
C ASN A 419 -0.21 13.86 -2.25
N THR A 420 -0.28 14.86 -3.13
CA THR A 420 0.85 15.76 -3.45
C THR A 420 0.60 17.20 -3.00
N GLU A 421 -0.61 17.54 -2.56
CA GLU A 421 -0.97 18.89 -2.14
C GLU A 421 -0.93 19.02 -0.61
N PHE A 422 -0.13 19.93 -0.08
CA PHE A 422 -0.04 20.10 1.37
C PHE A 422 -1.32 20.74 1.93
N VAL A 423 -2.03 20.03 2.82
CA VAL A 423 -3.21 20.53 3.50
C VAL A 423 -2.86 20.91 4.95
N PRO A 424 -3.04 22.18 5.38
CA PRO A 424 -2.78 22.60 6.75
C PRO A 424 -3.95 22.21 7.69
N PHE A 425 -4.11 20.91 7.96
CA PHE A 425 -5.22 20.36 8.75
C PHE A 425 -5.33 20.97 10.17
N THR A 426 -4.22 21.34 10.81
CA THR A 426 -4.23 21.99 12.14
C THR A 426 -4.90 23.36 12.14
N LYS A 427 -5.09 23.95 10.95
CA LYS A 427 -5.78 25.24 10.76
C LYS A 427 -7.23 25.06 10.27
N ARG A 428 -7.71 23.83 10.16
CA ARG A 428 -9.07 23.50 9.69
C ARG A 428 -9.96 23.13 10.87
N ASP A 429 -11.25 23.42 10.74
CA ASP A 429 -12.24 22.86 11.63
C ASP A 429 -12.53 21.41 11.22
N LEU A 430 -12.21 20.48 12.11
CA LEU A 430 -12.38 19.05 11.92
C LEU A 430 -13.50 18.48 12.83
N SER A 431 -14.25 19.34 13.52
CA SER A 431 -15.34 18.95 14.44
C SER A 431 -16.49 18.20 13.75
N TYR A 432 -16.60 18.31 12.43
CA TYR A 432 -17.54 17.54 11.60
C TYR A 432 -17.28 16.03 11.66
N LEU A 433 -16.08 15.59 12.06
CA LEU A 433 -15.71 14.16 12.17
C LEU A 433 -16.16 13.51 13.48
N VAL A 434 -16.59 14.30 14.47
CA VAL A 434 -17.16 13.79 15.72
C VAL A 434 -18.46 13.06 15.39
N ARG A 435 -18.62 11.83 15.90
CA ARG A 435 -19.71 10.92 15.49
C ARG A 435 -21.09 11.56 15.50
N GLU A 436 -21.42 12.34 16.54
CA GLU A 436 -22.75 12.97 16.68
C GLU A 436 -23.08 13.93 15.55
N HIS A 437 -22.09 14.71 15.08
CA HIS A 437 -22.25 15.57 13.91
C HIS A 437 -22.19 14.75 12.63
N TYR A 438 -21.19 13.88 12.53
CA TYR A 438 -20.91 13.11 11.32
C TYR A 438 -22.09 12.22 10.93
N ASP A 439 -22.68 11.45 11.85
CA ASP A 439 -23.79 10.54 11.55
C ASP A 439 -25.00 11.30 11.01
N LYS A 440 -25.35 12.42 11.63
CA LYS A 440 -26.50 13.24 11.24
C LYS A 440 -26.31 13.84 9.84
N ASP A 441 -25.14 14.43 9.59
CA ASP A 441 -24.87 15.12 8.32
C ASP A 441 -24.64 14.09 7.20
N PHE A 442 -23.95 12.99 7.48
CA PHE A 442 -23.68 11.92 6.53
C PHE A 442 -24.95 11.18 6.12
N ASP A 443 -25.82 10.81 7.06
CA ASP A 443 -27.10 10.15 6.72
C ASP A 443 -27.96 11.08 5.86
N LYS A 444 -28.04 12.37 6.22
CA LYS A 444 -28.76 13.36 5.41
C LYS A 444 -28.17 13.47 4.01
N GLU A 445 -26.85 13.59 3.87
CA GLU A 445 -26.18 13.73 2.58
C GLU A 445 -26.39 12.49 1.68
N VAL A 446 -26.20 11.29 2.24
CA VAL A 446 -26.31 10.03 1.50
C VAL A 446 -27.75 9.74 1.09
N TYR A 447 -28.70 9.81 2.02
CA TYR A 447 -30.06 9.34 1.76
C TYR A 447 -30.95 10.39 1.07
N SER A 448 -30.57 11.67 1.11
CA SER A 448 -31.19 12.71 0.25
C SER A 448 -30.67 12.73 -1.19
N ALA A 449 -29.53 12.08 -1.47
CA ALA A 449 -29.01 11.99 -2.83
C ALA A 449 -29.96 11.16 -3.73
N PRO A 450 -30.20 11.59 -5.00
CA PRO A 450 -31.05 10.86 -5.92
C PRO A 450 -30.61 9.41 -6.09
N LEU A 451 -31.56 8.47 -5.91
CA LEU A 451 -31.36 7.05 -6.14
C LEU A 451 -31.36 6.78 -7.65
N VAL A 452 -30.29 6.17 -8.15
CA VAL A 452 -30.09 5.88 -9.58
C VAL A 452 -29.67 4.43 -9.78
N LYS A 453 -29.89 3.90 -10.98
CA LYS A 453 -29.38 2.59 -11.36
C LYS A 453 -27.92 2.68 -11.81
N VAL A 454 -27.17 1.60 -11.67
CA VAL A 454 -25.74 1.57 -12.03
C VAL A 454 -25.52 1.80 -13.53
N GLU A 455 -26.46 1.37 -14.37
CA GLU A 455 -26.42 1.54 -15.82
C GLU A 455 -26.46 3.02 -16.22
N GLU A 456 -27.16 3.85 -15.44
CA GLU A 456 -27.26 5.29 -15.69
C GLU A 456 -25.94 6.03 -15.42
N LEU A 457 -25.03 5.42 -14.67
CA LEU A 457 -23.69 5.94 -14.38
C LEU A 457 -22.65 5.54 -15.44
N GLN A 458 -22.98 4.64 -16.38
CA GLN A 458 -22.08 4.17 -17.44
C GLN A 458 -21.91 5.19 -18.60
N PRO A 459 -20.89 5.04 -19.47
CA PRO A 459 -20.68 5.99 -20.57
C PRO A 459 -21.87 5.92 -21.53
N GLY A 460 -22.45 7.06 -21.88
CA GLY A 460 -23.68 7.12 -22.67
C GLY A 460 -24.97 6.94 -21.86
N GLY A 461 -24.88 6.86 -20.52
CA GLY A 461 -26.05 6.91 -19.64
C GLY A 461 -26.77 8.26 -19.70
N SER A 462 -28.07 8.26 -19.43
CA SER A 462 -28.95 9.44 -19.51
C SER A 462 -28.84 10.39 -18.31
N LEU A 463 -28.01 10.07 -17.33
CA LEU A 463 -27.98 10.78 -16.04
C LEU A 463 -27.35 12.18 -16.17
N GLN A 464 -28.16 13.22 -15.96
CA GLN A 464 -27.72 14.62 -15.94
C GLN A 464 -27.43 15.11 -14.52
N GLY A 465 -26.51 16.07 -14.38
CA GLY A 465 -26.15 16.70 -13.11
C GLY A 465 -24.79 16.25 -12.56
N LEU A 466 -24.28 17.06 -11.62
CA LEU A 466 -22.95 16.87 -11.01
C LEU A 466 -22.95 15.87 -9.84
N GLY A 467 -24.13 15.42 -9.40
CA GLY A 467 -24.31 14.60 -8.20
C GLY A 467 -24.43 15.45 -6.93
N PRO A 468 -24.36 14.82 -5.74
CA PRO A 468 -24.09 13.40 -5.51
C PRO A 468 -25.23 12.49 -5.98
N PHE A 469 -24.92 11.21 -6.18
CA PHE A 469 -25.90 10.16 -6.52
C PHE A 469 -25.76 8.96 -5.59
N ARG A 470 -26.85 8.24 -5.35
CA ARG A 470 -26.87 7.02 -4.55
C ARG A 470 -27.22 5.81 -5.42
N VAL A 471 -26.45 4.74 -5.27
CA VAL A 471 -26.73 3.41 -5.83
C VAL A 471 -27.01 2.48 -4.68
N GLN A 472 -28.16 1.82 -4.69
CA GLN A 472 -28.57 0.97 -3.57
C GLN A 472 -28.26 -0.51 -3.83
N TYR A 473 -27.66 -1.17 -2.84
CA TYR A 473 -27.56 -2.62 -2.76
C TYR A 473 -28.46 -3.15 -1.64
N SER A 474 -28.87 -4.42 -1.69
CA SER A 474 -29.78 -5.03 -0.69
C SER A 474 -29.32 -6.39 -0.17
N SER A 475 -28.27 -6.95 -0.75
CA SER A 475 -27.67 -8.23 -0.38
C SER A 475 -26.17 -8.24 -0.66
N ARG A 476 -25.45 -9.19 -0.07
CA ARG A 476 -24.02 -9.44 -0.33
C ARG A 476 -23.72 -9.53 -1.83
N ASP A 477 -24.51 -10.32 -2.55
CA ASP A 477 -24.27 -10.58 -3.98
C ASP A 477 -24.55 -9.33 -4.82
N SER A 478 -25.61 -8.57 -4.50
CA SER A 478 -25.88 -7.29 -5.17
C SER A 478 -24.77 -6.27 -4.89
N PHE A 479 -24.24 -6.20 -3.66
CA PHE A 479 -23.09 -5.36 -3.33
C PHE A 479 -21.89 -5.73 -4.19
N LYS A 480 -21.50 -7.01 -4.24
CA LYS A 480 -20.34 -7.47 -5.01
C LYS A 480 -20.48 -7.19 -6.51
N VAL A 481 -21.68 -7.34 -7.08
CA VAL A 481 -21.92 -7.02 -8.50
C VAL A 481 -21.80 -5.52 -8.75
N LEU A 482 -22.44 -4.70 -7.92
CA LEU A 482 -22.43 -3.23 -8.08
C LEU A 482 -21.03 -2.66 -7.84
N ALA A 483 -20.33 -3.14 -6.81
CA ALA A 483 -18.95 -2.76 -6.50
C ALA A 483 -18.02 -2.99 -7.69
N ARG A 484 -18.05 -4.19 -8.28
CA ARG A 484 -17.26 -4.52 -9.47
C ARG A 484 -17.61 -3.64 -10.68
N ASN A 485 -18.90 -3.41 -10.92
CA ASN A 485 -19.35 -2.55 -12.03
C ASN A 485 -18.90 -1.10 -11.88
N LEU A 486 -18.82 -0.61 -10.64
CA LEU A 486 -18.39 0.75 -10.29
C LEU A 486 -16.86 0.84 -10.12
N GLY A 487 -16.17 -0.30 -10.10
CA GLY A 487 -14.73 -0.40 -9.96
C GLY A 487 -14.20 -0.20 -8.54
N VAL A 488 -15.07 -0.18 -7.52
CA VAL A 488 -14.63 -0.17 -6.11
C VAL A 488 -14.31 -1.60 -5.66
N MET A 489 -13.55 -1.73 -4.57
CA MET A 489 -13.22 -3.04 -3.99
C MET A 489 -14.50 -3.75 -3.50
N ASP A 490 -14.64 -5.03 -3.84
CA ASP A 490 -15.84 -5.84 -3.61
C ASP A 490 -15.67 -6.90 -2.50
N ASP A 491 -14.47 -7.00 -1.91
CA ASP A 491 -14.23 -7.85 -0.75
C ASP A 491 -14.81 -7.23 0.54
N LEU A 492 -15.28 -8.10 1.43
CA LEU A 492 -15.77 -7.72 2.75
C LEU A 492 -14.97 -8.46 3.81
N LYS A 493 -14.74 -7.79 4.94
CA LYS A 493 -14.12 -8.39 6.13
C LYS A 493 -15.09 -8.29 7.28
N SER A 494 -15.54 -9.45 7.78
CA SER A 494 -16.61 -9.56 8.78
C SER A 494 -17.87 -8.75 8.39
N GLY A 495 -18.24 -8.81 7.10
CA GLY A 495 -19.37 -8.09 6.53
C GLY A 495 -19.16 -6.60 6.26
N VAL A 496 -18.01 -6.04 6.62
CA VAL A 496 -17.70 -4.62 6.38
C VAL A 496 -17.04 -4.44 5.02
N PRO A 497 -17.61 -3.60 4.12
CA PRO A 497 -16.97 -3.30 2.84
C PRO A 497 -15.82 -2.30 3.03
N ARG A 498 -14.83 -2.37 2.13
CA ARG A 498 -13.67 -1.47 2.08
C ARG A 498 -14.06 0.01 2.07
N ALA A 499 -13.44 0.82 2.93
CA ALA A 499 -13.77 2.23 3.18
C ALA A 499 -15.25 2.51 3.55
N GLY A 500 -16.00 1.48 3.95
CA GLY A 500 -17.41 1.59 4.27
C GLY A 500 -17.67 2.23 5.63
N TYR A 501 -18.71 3.05 5.73
CA TYR A 501 -19.24 3.57 6.99
C TYR A 501 -20.75 3.34 7.02
N ARG A 502 -21.25 2.62 8.03
CA ARG A 502 -22.67 2.22 8.10
C ARG A 502 -23.16 1.51 6.81
N GLY A 503 -22.27 0.71 6.22
CA GLY A 503 -22.47 0.04 4.93
C GLY A 503 -22.26 0.90 3.67
N VAL A 504 -22.15 2.23 3.80
CA VAL A 504 -22.01 3.13 2.65
C VAL A 504 -20.55 3.21 2.21
N VAL A 505 -20.29 2.92 0.93
CA VAL A 505 -18.98 3.18 0.29
C VAL A 505 -19.07 4.49 -0.50
N SER A 506 -18.28 5.48 -0.10
CA SER A 506 -18.26 6.83 -0.69
C SER A 506 -17.04 7.02 -1.58
N PHE A 507 -17.26 7.34 -2.86
CA PHE A 507 -16.20 7.46 -3.87
C PHE A 507 -16.61 8.41 -5.01
N VAL A 508 -15.68 8.75 -5.89
CA VAL A 508 -15.97 9.49 -7.12
C VAL A 508 -16.10 8.52 -8.28
N SER A 509 -16.98 8.79 -9.24
CA SER A 509 -16.95 8.11 -10.52
C SER A 509 -17.18 9.12 -11.64
N ARG A 510 -16.16 9.28 -12.49
CA ARG A 510 -16.17 10.26 -13.59
C ARG A 510 -16.56 11.67 -13.14
N GLY A 511 -15.92 12.13 -12.07
CA GLY A 511 -16.13 13.48 -11.53
C GLY A 511 -17.42 13.69 -10.74
N ARG A 512 -18.20 12.63 -10.48
CA ARG A 512 -19.43 12.69 -9.68
C ARG A 512 -19.27 11.93 -8.37
N ARG A 513 -19.75 12.47 -7.25
CA ARG A 513 -19.79 11.77 -5.96
C ARG A 513 -20.86 10.67 -6.00
N ILE A 514 -20.46 9.44 -5.70
CA ILE A 514 -21.33 8.26 -5.67
C ILE A 514 -21.32 7.64 -4.27
N TYR A 515 -22.51 7.30 -3.79
CA TYR A 515 -22.74 6.53 -2.57
C TYR A 515 -23.28 5.15 -2.94
N LEU A 516 -22.45 4.11 -2.81
CA LEU A 516 -22.94 2.73 -2.86
C LEU A 516 -23.42 2.36 -1.46
N ALA A 517 -24.73 2.33 -1.25
CA ALA A 517 -25.35 2.33 0.08
C ALA A 517 -26.36 1.17 0.26
N PRO A 518 -26.53 0.67 1.50
CA PRO A 518 -27.67 -0.18 1.83
C PRO A 518 -28.96 0.65 1.86
N PRO A 519 -30.14 0.02 2.00
CA PRO A 519 -31.39 0.75 2.20
C PRO A 519 -31.34 1.65 3.44
N GLU A 520 -32.15 2.70 3.44
CA GLU A 520 -32.31 3.56 4.61
C GLU A 520 -32.80 2.74 5.82
N GLY A 521 -32.32 3.07 7.01
CA GLY A 521 -32.59 2.29 8.23
C GLY A 521 -31.70 1.06 8.42
N TRP A 522 -30.60 0.93 7.66
CA TRP A 522 -29.56 -0.06 7.96
C TRP A 522 -29.00 0.14 9.38
N THR A 523 -28.81 -0.95 10.13
CA THR A 523 -28.43 -0.89 11.56
C THR A 523 -27.17 -1.65 11.92
N LYS A 524 -26.79 -2.70 11.17
CA LYS A 524 -25.66 -3.55 11.52
C LYS A 524 -25.06 -4.30 10.34
N TYR A 525 -23.78 -4.62 10.48
CA TYR A 525 -23.09 -5.53 9.57
C TYR A 525 -23.50 -6.98 9.83
N ASP A 526 -23.55 -7.77 8.76
CA ASP A 526 -23.77 -9.21 8.82
C ASP A 526 -22.44 -9.92 8.59
N THR A 527 -21.91 -10.57 9.63
CA THR A 527 -20.59 -11.23 9.56
C THR A 527 -20.56 -12.42 8.62
N SER A 528 -21.72 -12.93 8.17
CA SER A 528 -21.79 -13.99 7.15
C SER A 528 -21.46 -13.47 5.73
N TRP A 529 -21.38 -12.15 5.54
CA TRP A 529 -20.97 -11.56 4.28
C TRP A 529 -19.44 -11.62 4.14
N SER A 530 -18.96 -12.67 3.48
CA SER A 530 -17.58 -12.88 3.03
C SER A 530 -17.44 -12.70 1.52
#